data_AF-A0A962EFW6-F1
#
_entry.id   AF-A0A962EFW6-F1
#
_cell.length_a   1.000
_cell.length_b   1.000
_cell.length_c   1.000
_cell.angle_alpha   90.00
_cell.angle_beta   90.00
_cell.angle_gamma   90.00
#
_symmetry.space_group_name_H-M   'P 1'
#
loop_
_entity.id
_entity.type
_entity.pdbx_description
1 polymer ?
#
loop_
_entity_poly.entity_id
_entity_poly.type
_entity_poly.pdbx_seq_one_letter_code
_entity_poly.pdbx_strand_id
1 'polypeptide(L)'
;MRGLRLPGWMRRWWWLPLILAAAVFLADRLDPPPLERIDAPGSALVLARDGSPLRAFADAGGVWRYRVRIDQVAPVYIDALLNYEDRWFFHHP
;
A
#
# COMPACT_ATOMS: atom_id res chain seq x y z
N MET A 1 16.05 4.57 51.30
CA MET A 1 15.61 4.15 49.96
C MET A 1 14.18 3.64 50.04
N ARG A 2 13.17 4.51 49.85
CA ARG A 2 11.75 4.12 49.89
C ARG A 2 11.34 3.66 48.49
N GLY A 3 11.01 2.38 48.33
CA GLY A 3 10.45 1.87 47.09
C GLY A 3 9.09 2.49 46.82
N LEU A 4 8.94 3.22 45.71
CA LEU A 4 7.63 3.64 45.22
C LEU A 4 6.83 2.38 44.86
N ARG A 5 5.98 1.95 45.78
CA ARG A 5 4.96 0.94 45.51
C ARG A 5 3.81 1.63 44.77
N LEU A 6 3.74 1.43 43.46
CA LEU A 6 2.61 1.92 42.67
C LEU A 6 1.31 1.29 43.22
N PRO A 7 0.26 2.08 43.49
CA PRO A 7 -0.98 1.58 44.05
C PRO A 7 -1.65 0.56 43.10
N GLY A 8 -2.24 -0.51 43.67
CA GLY A 8 -2.70 -1.68 42.93
C GLY A 8 -3.74 -1.43 41.82
N TRP A 9 -4.39 -0.25 41.81
CA TRP A 9 -5.29 0.19 40.74
C TRP A 9 -4.55 0.52 39.42
N MET A 10 -3.27 0.91 39.49
CA MET A 10 -2.43 1.19 38.31
C MET A 10 -2.03 -0.09 37.56
N ARG A 11 -2.06 -1.26 38.23
CA ARG A 11 -1.71 -2.56 37.62
C ARG A 11 -2.71 -3.02 36.55
N ARG A 12 -3.94 -2.51 36.59
CA ARG A 12 -5.02 -2.87 35.66
C ARG A 12 -4.83 -2.23 34.27
N TRP A 13 -4.06 -1.16 34.19
CA TRP A 13 -3.78 -0.43 32.95
C TRP A 13 -2.56 -0.96 32.18
N TRP A 14 -1.76 -1.85 32.78
CA TRP A 14 -0.56 -2.41 32.14
C TRP A 14 -0.86 -3.28 30.92
N TRP A 15 -2.04 -3.91 30.87
CA TRP A 15 -2.45 -4.74 29.74
C TRP A 15 -3.11 -3.94 28.62
N LEU A 16 -3.53 -2.70 28.88
CA LEU A 16 -4.20 -1.87 27.89
C LEU A 16 -3.38 -1.69 26.58
N PRO A 17 -2.07 -1.36 26.61
CA PRO A 17 -1.29 -1.24 25.37
C PRO A 17 -1.15 -2.57 24.64
N LEU A 18 -1.03 -3.69 25.36
CA LEU A 18 -0.94 -5.02 24.74
C LEU A 18 -2.26 -5.40 24.07
N ILE A 19 -3.39 -5.14 24.72
CA ILE A 19 -4.72 -5.38 24.17
C ILE A 19 -4.96 -4.49 22.94
N LEU A 20 -4.57 -3.22 23.01
CA LEU A 20 -4.68 -2.30 21.88
C LEU A 20 -3.82 -2.77 20.70
N ALA A 21 -2.56 -3.14 20.94
CA ALA A 21 -1.67 -3.65 19.90
C ALA A 21 -2.22 -4.94 19.26
N ALA A 22 -2.73 -5.87 20.07
CA ALA A 22 -3.37 -7.09 19.60
C ALA A 22 -4.63 -6.81 18.77
N ALA A 23 -5.44 -5.83 19.18
CA ALA A 23 -6.63 -5.43 18.44
C ALA A 23 -6.28 -4.79 17.08
N VAL A 24 -5.28 -3.90 17.04
CA VAL A 24 -4.78 -3.29 15.79
C VAL A 24 -4.24 -4.38 14.85
N PHE A 25 -3.43 -5.30 15.36
CA PHE A 25 -2.90 -6.41 14.58
C PHE A 25 -4.01 -7.33 14.04
N LEU A 26 -5.02 -7.63 14.85
CA LEU A 26 -6.14 -8.44 14.41
C LEU A 26 -6.98 -7.72 13.35
N ALA A 27 -7.21 -6.42 13.50
CA ALA A 27 -7.91 -5.61 12.50
C ALA A 27 -7.17 -5.62 11.14
N ASP A 28 -5.85 -5.39 11.15
CA ASP A 28 -5.00 -5.47 9.95
C ASP A 28 -5.09 -6.84 9.25
N ARG A 29 -5.15 -7.92 10.02
CA ARG A 29 -5.30 -9.28 9.47
C ARG A 29 -6.69 -9.62 8.96
N LEU A 30 -7.72 -8.99 9.50
CA LEU A 30 -9.11 -9.24 9.10
C LEU A 30 -9.51 -8.47 7.84
N ASP A 31 -8.82 -7.37 7.52
CA ASP A 31 -9.08 -6.54 6.35
C ASP A 31 -7.82 -6.40 5.47
N PRO A 32 -7.32 -7.51 4.88
CA PRO A 32 -6.16 -7.44 4.00
C PRO A 32 -6.50 -6.62 2.75
N PRO A 33 -5.53 -5.86 2.19
CA PRO A 33 -5.75 -5.10 0.97
C PRO A 33 -6.17 -6.02 -0.19
N PRO A 34 -7.04 -5.57 -1.11
CA PRO A 34 -7.57 -6.37 -2.20
C PRO A 34 -6.51 -6.56 -3.31
N LEU A 35 -5.55 -7.45 -3.09
CA LEU A 35 -4.43 -7.72 -4.00
C LEU A 35 -4.87 -8.32 -5.34
N GLU A 36 -6.05 -8.95 -5.40
CA GLU A 36 -6.64 -9.47 -6.64
C GLU A 36 -6.74 -8.40 -7.75
N ARG A 37 -6.85 -7.11 -7.36
CA ARG A 37 -6.88 -5.99 -8.30
C ARG A 37 -5.54 -5.77 -9.02
N ILE A 38 -4.44 -6.26 -8.47
CA ILE A 38 -3.10 -6.19 -9.06
C ILE A 38 -2.95 -7.22 -10.17
N ASP A 39 -3.60 -8.38 -10.03
CA ASP A 39 -3.55 -9.48 -10.99
C ASP A 39 -4.71 -9.46 -11.99
N ALA A 40 -5.74 -8.66 -11.70
CA ALA A 40 -6.86 -8.46 -12.61
C ALA A 40 -6.38 -8.04 -14.02
N PRO A 41 -7.03 -8.55 -15.08
CA PRO A 41 -6.72 -8.14 -16.44
C PRO A 41 -6.93 -6.62 -16.58
N GLY A 42 -5.85 -5.92 -16.91
CA GLY A 42 -5.89 -4.48 -17.19
C GLY A 42 -6.52 -4.15 -18.54
N SER A 43 -6.31 -2.93 -18.99
CA SER A 43 -6.72 -2.51 -20.34
C SER A 43 -5.99 -3.31 -21.42
N ALA A 44 -6.71 -3.65 -22.48
CA ALA A 44 -6.13 -4.36 -23.63
C ALA A 44 -5.72 -3.36 -24.71
N LEU A 45 -4.50 -3.50 -25.22
CA LEU A 45 -4.00 -2.71 -26.36
C LEU A 45 -3.79 -3.65 -27.56
N VAL A 46 -4.62 -3.48 -28.59
CA VAL A 46 -4.48 -4.19 -29.86
C VAL A 46 -3.44 -3.46 -30.70
N LEU A 47 -2.38 -4.18 -31.05
CA LEU A 47 -1.30 -3.69 -31.88
C LEU A 47 -1.40 -4.28 -33.29
N ALA A 48 -0.96 -3.53 -34.28
CA ALA A 48 -0.69 -4.04 -35.61
C ALA A 48 0.58 -4.91 -35.60
N ARG A 49 0.87 -5.56 -36.73
CA ARG A 49 2.06 -6.41 -36.90
C ARG A 49 3.37 -5.66 -36.65
N ASP A 50 3.40 -4.37 -36.98
CA ASP A 50 4.57 -3.49 -36.78
C ASP A 50 4.66 -2.91 -35.35
N GLY A 51 3.73 -3.27 -34.46
CA GLY A 51 3.66 -2.77 -33.09
C GLY A 51 2.95 -1.42 -32.94
N SER A 52 2.45 -0.81 -34.01
CA SER A 52 1.65 0.41 -33.91
C SER A 52 0.28 0.14 -33.26
N PRO A 53 -0.24 1.05 -32.43
CA PRO A 53 -1.52 0.84 -31.76
C PRO A 53 -2.69 0.95 -32.75
N LEU A 54 -3.56 -0.06 -32.79
CA LEU A 54 -4.79 -0.07 -33.57
C LEU A 54 -6.00 0.35 -32.74
N ARG A 55 -6.12 -0.20 -31.54
CA ARG A 55 -7.23 0.10 -30.63
C ARG A 55 -6.85 -0.23 -29.20
N ALA A 56 -7.31 0.58 -28.27
CA ALA A 56 -7.23 0.30 -26.85
C ALA A 56 -8.64 0.05 -26.28
N PHE A 57 -8.75 -0.84 -25.30
CA PHE A 57 -9.98 -1.16 -24.58
C PHE A 57 -9.73 -0.96 -23.08
N ALA A 58 -10.67 -0.28 -22.41
CA ALA A 58 -10.66 -0.14 -20.97
C ALA A 58 -10.85 -1.51 -20.28
N ASP A 59 -10.54 -1.58 -18.99
CA ASP A 59 -10.78 -2.79 -18.21
C ASP A 59 -12.29 -3.03 -17.97
N ALA A 60 -12.63 -4.12 -17.26
CA ALA A 60 -14.01 -4.49 -16.95
C ALA A 60 -14.78 -3.41 -16.16
N GLY A 61 -14.09 -2.50 -15.48
CA GLY A 61 -14.66 -1.36 -14.77
C GLY A 61 -14.71 -0.07 -15.60
N GLY A 62 -14.35 -0.12 -16.88
CA GLY A 62 -14.30 1.05 -17.77
C GLY A 62 -13.11 1.97 -17.48
N VAL A 63 -12.12 1.52 -16.71
CA VAL A 63 -10.94 2.32 -16.36
C VAL A 63 -9.76 1.94 -17.25
N TRP A 64 -8.99 2.95 -17.62
CA TRP A 64 -7.74 2.77 -18.35
C TRP A 64 -6.61 2.43 -17.39
N ARG A 65 -6.09 1.20 -17.47
CA ARG A 65 -5.01 0.68 -16.64
C ARG A 65 -3.99 -0.05 -17.50
N TYR A 66 -2.81 0.55 -17.65
CA TYR A 66 -1.69 -0.05 -18.38
C TYR A 66 -0.60 -0.46 -17.40
N ARG A 67 -0.17 -1.72 -17.49
CA ARG A 67 0.95 -2.20 -16.69
C ARG A 67 2.24 -1.63 -17.26
N VAL A 68 3.03 -0.99 -16.40
CA VAL A 68 4.37 -0.49 -16.72
C VAL A 68 5.36 -1.00 -15.69
N ARG A 69 6.61 -1.19 -16.11
CA ARG A 69 7.74 -1.44 -15.21
C ARG A 69 8.40 -0.12 -14.83
N ILE A 70 9.13 -0.12 -13.71
CA ILE A 70 9.81 1.07 -13.22
C ILE A 70 10.79 1.67 -14.24
N ASP A 71 11.46 0.83 -15.03
CA ASP A 71 12.41 1.25 -16.06
C ASP A 71 11.76 1.77 -17.35
N GLN A 72 10.42 1.66 -17.46
CA GLN A 72 9.64 2.27 -18.53
C GLN A 72 9.14 3.67 -18.16
N VAL A 73 9.38 4.12 -16.93
CA VAL A 73 8.96 5.43 -16.42
C VAL A 73 10.17 6.36 -16.39
N ALA A 74 9.97 7.63 -16.76
CA ALA A 74 11.05 8.61 -16.75
C ALA A 74 11.59 8.79 -15.31
N PRO A 75 12.92 8.71 -15.09
CA PRO A 75 13.50 8.83 -13.75
C PRO A 75 13.10 10.12 -13.02
N VAL A 76 13.07 11.25 -13.75
CA VAL A 76 12.64 12.55 -13.22
C VAL A 76 11.20 12.55 -12.70
N TYR A 77 10.31 11.75 -13.30
CA TYR A 77 8.94 11.63 -12.82
C TYR A 77 8.90 10.87 -11.50
N ILE A 78 9.70 9.81 -11.35
CA ILE A 78 9.81 9.08 -10.09
C ILE A 78 10.35 9.98 -8.99
N ASP A 79 11.40 10.76 -9.26
CA ASP A 79 11.94 11.73 -8.30
C ASP A 79 10.90 12.78 -7.90
N ALA A 80 10.14 13.31 -8.85
CA ALA A 80 9.07 14.26 -8.59
C ALA A 80 7.95 13.65 -7.76
N LEU A 81 7.51 12.44 -8.12
CA LEU A 81 6.46 11.69 -7.43
C LEU A 81 6.82 11.42 -5.97
N LEU A 82 8.02 10.91 -5.72
CA LEU A 82 8.50 10.64 -4.36
C LEU A 82 8.58 11.92 -3.55
N ASN A 83 9.15 12.99 -4.09
CA ASN A 83 9.24 14.25 -3.34
C ASN A 83 7.87 14.88 -3.04
N TYR A 84 6.90 14.71 -3.93
CA TYR A 84 5.56 15.29 -3.79
C TYR A 84 4.64 14.47 -2.89
N GLU A 85 4.55 13.16 -3.12
CA GLU A 85 3.61 12.27 -2.40
C GLU A 85 4.22 11.73 -1.11
N ASP A 86 5.43 11.15 -1.18
CA ASP A 86 6.06 10.48 -0.04
C ASP A 86 7.60 10.48 -0.13
N ARG A 87 8.21 11.53 0.44
CA ARG A 87 9.67 11.71 0.41
C ARG A 87 10.42 10.64 1.23
N TRP A 88 9.72 9.94 2.12
CA TRP A 88 10.30 8.93 3.01
C TRP A 88 9.99 7.51 2.56
N PHE A 89 9.49 7.33 1.33
CA PHE A 89 9.10 6.03 0.76
C PHE A 89 10.11 4.90 1.04
N PHE A 90 11.42 5.17 0.93
CA PHE A 90 12.47 4.16 1.16
C PHE A 90 12.95 4.02 2.62
N HIS A 91 12.39 4.79 3.56
CA HIS A 91 12.83 4.85 4.96
C HIS A 91 11.79 4.24 5.93
N HIS A 92 10.85 3.43 5.41
CA HIS A 92 9.87 2.74 6.24
C HIS A 92 10.53 1.63 7.07
N PRO A 93 10.11 1.43 8.34
CA PRO A 93 10.59 0.35 9.20
C PRO A 93 10.10 -1.04 8.79
#